data_AF-A0A259J0A8-F1
#
_entry.id   AF-A0A259J0A8-F1
#
_cell.length_a   1.000
_cell.length_b   1.000
_cell.length_c   1.000
_cell.angle_alpha   90.00
_cell.angle_beta   90.00
_cell.angle_gamma   90.00
#
_symmetry.space_group_name_H-M   'P 1'
#
loop_
_entity.id
_entity.type
_entity.pdbx_description
1 polymer ?
#
loop_
_entity_poly.entity_id
_entity_poly.type
_entity_poly.pdbx_seq_one_letter_code
_entity_poly.pdbx_strand_id
1 'polypeptide(L)'
;MSSLGPTFGRGAMTNSWTDIKNTDLVVIMGGNAAEAHPCGFKWVTEAKATRGAKLVVVDPRFTRSAAVADYYAPIRQGSDIAFLLGVINYCIQNNKIQWEYVKAFTNAAYLVKEGFTYQDGLFTGYDEQKRDYNRTTWDYQIGPDGYAMVDDTLQNPRCVWNLLKEHV
;
A
#
# COMPACT_ATOMS: atom_id res chain seq x y z
N MET A 1 1.76 16.67 2.72
CA MET A 1 0.93 16.25 1.56
C MET A 1 0.41 14.86 1.86
N SER A 2 -0.84 14.51 1.52
CA SER A 2 -1.32 13.13 1.72
C SER A 2 -0.52 12.18 0.81
N SER A 3 -0.24 10.96 1.30
CA SER A 3 0.54 9.95 0.57
C SER A 3 -0.11 9.53 -0.76
N LEU A 4 -1.43 9.67 -0.89
CA LEU A 4 -2.16 9.36 -2.12
C LEU A 4 -1.80 10.26 -3.30
N GLY A 5 -1.40 11.52 -3.04
CA GLY A 5 -0.98 12.46 -4.09
C GLY A 5 0.20 11.90 -4.90
N PRO A 6 1.33 11.55 -4.26
CA PRO A 6 2.45 10.87 -4.93
C PRO A 6 2.11 9.50 -5.52
N THR A 7 1.22 8.70 -4.91
CA THR A 7 0.93 7.33 -5.39
C THR A 7 -0.05 7.29 -6.57
N PHE A 8 -1.10 8.12 -6.55
CA PHE A 8 -2.22 8.06 -7.51
C PHE A 8 -2.46 9.39 -8.25
N GLY A 9 -1.68 10.44 -7.94
CA GLY A 9 -1.82 11.77 -8.52
C GLY A 9 -2.84 12.69 -7.82
N ARG A 10 -3.64 12.19 -6.86
CA ARG A 10 -4.66 12.97 -6.12
C ARG A 10 -4.76 12.55 -4.66
N GLY A 11 -5.11 13.50 -3.78
CA GLY A 11 -5.15 13.28 -2.34
C GLY A 11 -6.50 12.86 -1.74
N ALA A 12 -7.55 12.77 -2.54
CA ALA A 12 -8.92 12.49 -2.10
C ALA A 12 -9.22 10.98 -1.98
N MET A 13 -10.34 10.63 -1.34
CA MET A 13 -10.87 9.26 -1.32
C MET A 13 -11.17 8.79 -2.76
N THR A 14 -10.74 7.59 -3.12
CA THR A 14 -10.78 7.09 -4.51
C THR A 14 -12.16 6.67 -4.98
N ASN A 15 -13.02 6.22 -4.05
CA ASN A 15 -14.37 5.72 -4.31
C ASN A 15 -15.38 6.45 -3.42
N SER A 16 -16.68 6.25 -3.67
CA SER A 16 -17.76 6.85 -2.88
C SER A 16 -18.28 5.90 -1.80
N TRP A 17 -18.98 6.43 -0.80
CA TRP A 17 -19.57 5.63 0.29
C TRP A 17 -20.43 4.47 -0.19
N THR A 18 -21.28 4.72 -1.20
CA THR A 18 -22.22 3.74 -1.73
C THR A 18 -21.55 2.59 -2.45
N ASP A 19 -20.30 2.77 -2.90
CA ASP A 19 -19.54 1.76 -3.62
C ASP A 19 -18.98 0.67 -2.70
N ILE A 20 -18.86 0.95 -1.39
CA ILE A 20 -18.41 -0.02 -0.38
C ILE A 20 -19.24 -1.31 -0.41
N LYS A 21 -20.54 -1.21 -0.74
CA LYS A 21 -21.44 -2.37 -0.83
C LYS A 21 -21.01 -3.40 -1.88
N ASN A 22 -20.15 -3.02 -2.84
CA ASN A 22 -19.73 -3.83 -3.97
C ASN A 22 -18.47 -4.68 -3.67
N THR A 23 -17.85 -4.52 -2.51
CA THR A 23 -16.62 -5.26 -2.16
C THR A 23 -16.89 -6.69 -1.70
N ASP A 24 -15.86 -7.54 -1.80
CA ASP A 24 -15.83 -8.89 -1.23
C ASP A 24 -15.07 -8.94 0.12
N LEU A 25 -14.26 -7.91 0.39
CA LEU A 25 -13.49 -7.77 1.63
C LEU A 25 -13.47 -6.31 2.07
N VAL A 26 -13.79 -6.07 3.34
CA VAL A 26 -13.65 -4.79 4.01
C VAL A 26 -12.55 -4.92 5.04
N VAL A 27 -11.53 -4.06 4.95
CA VAL A 27 -10.49 -3.92 5.97
C VAL A 27 -10.63 -2.55 6.62
N ILE A 28 -10.93 -2.53 7.91
CA ILE A 28 -10.91 -1.33 8.74
C ILE A 28 -9.63 -1.38 9.58
N MET A 29 -8.65 -0.56 9.20
CA MET A 29 -7.36 -0.45 9.87
C MET A 29 -6.99 1.03 9.97
N GLY A 30 -6.55 1.48 11.14
CA GLY A 30 -6.28 2.91 11.39
C GLY A 30 -7.54 3.79 11.45
N GLY A 31 -8.73 3.20 11.62
CA GLY A 31 -9.99 3.92 11.75
C GLY A 31 -11.06 3.09 12.46
N ASN A 32 -12.17 3.75 12.85
CA ASN A 32 -13.29 3.10 13.54
C ASN A 32 -14.61 3.52 12.91
N ALA A 33 -14.92 2.96 11.74
CA ALA A 33 -15.99 3.46 10.86
C ALA A 33 -17.40 3.32 11.46
N ALA A 34 -17.68 2.30 12.27
CA ALA A 34 -18.97 2.14 12.92
C ALA A 34 -19.28 3.26 13.94
N GLU A 35 -18.25 3.95 14.45
CA GLU A 35 -18.41 5.06 15.41
C GLU A 35 -18.19 6.42 14.74
N ALA A 36 -17.15 6.55 13.92
CA ALA A 36 -16.77 7.81 13.30
C ALA A 36 -17.56 8.13 12.01
N HIS A 37 -18.07 7.11 11.32
CA HIS A 37 -18.81 7.25 10.05
C HIS A 37 -20.05 6.34 9.98
N PRO A 38 -20.92 6.33 11.00
CA PRO A 38 -21.97 5.31 11.16
C PRO A 38 -22.94 5.24 9.97
N CYS A 39 -23.31 6.39 9.39
CA CYS A 39 -24.19 6.42 8.21
C CYS A 39 -23.52 5.81 6.97
N GLY A 40 -22.21 5.96 6.81
CA GLY A 40 -21.42 5.31 5.75
C GLY A 40 -21.21 3.82 6.02
N PHE A 41 -21.06 3.43 7.28
CA PHE A 41 -20.89 2.04 7.71
C PHE A 41 -22.08 1.13 7.34
N LYS A 42 -23.26 1.71 7.08
CA LYS A 42 -24.39 1.01 6.45
C LYS A 42 -23.95 0.19 5.22
N TRP A 43 -23.05 0.72 4.39
CA TRP A 43 -22.63 0.04 3.17
C TRP A 43 -21.65 -1.12 3.43
N VAL A 44 -20.94 -1.10 4.56
CA VAL A 44 -20.17 -2.26 5.05
C VAL A 44 -21.13 -3.37 5.45
N THR A 45 -22.17 -3.05 6.22
CA THR A 45 -23.18 -4.05 6.63
C THR A 45 -23.95 -4.62 5.43
N GLU A 46 -24.23 -3.79 4.42
CA GLU A 46 -24.84 -4.22 3.16
C GLU A 46 -23.96 -5.20 2.39
N ALA A 47 -22.66 -4.91 2.25
CA ALA A 47 -21.71 -5.82 1.60
C ALA A 47 -21.68 -7.19 2.30
N LYS A 48 -21.61 -7.19 3.65
CA LYS A 48 -21.65 -8.43 4.44
C LYS A 48 -22.94 -9.21 4.19
N ALA A 49 -24.09 -8.54 4.25
CA ALA A 49 -25.40 -9.19 4.18
C ALA A 49 -25.74 -9.71 2.77
N THR A 50 -25.38 -8.97 1.73
CA THR A 50 -25.84 -9.24 0.35
C THR A 50 -24.80 -9.92 -0.53
N ARG A 51 -23.51 -9.72 -0.27
CA ARG A 51 -22.40 -10.34 -1.02
C ARG A 51 -21.63 -11.39 -0.23
N GLY A 52 -21.91 -11.51 1.08
CA GLY A 52 -21.11 -12.36 1.96
C GLY A 52 -19.71 -11.80 2.20
N ALA A 53 -19.50 -10.49 2.01
CA ALA A 53 -18.20 -9.86 2.19
C ALA A 53 -17.67 -10.09 3.62
N LYS A 54 -16.35 -10.26 3.76
CA LYS A 54 -15.71 -10.38 5.07
C LYS A 54 -15.30 -9.02 5.60
N LEU A 55 -15.51 -8.78 6.89
CA LEU A 55 -15.04 -7.60 7.59
C LEU A 55 -13.88 -7.96 8.53
N VAL A 56 -12.72 -7.37 8.27
CA VAL A 56 -11.54 -7.45 9.11
C VAL A 56 -11.35 -6.10 9.81
N VAL A 57 -11.15 -6.13 11.13
CA VAL A 57 -10.80 -4.94 11.92
C VAL A 57 -9.42 -5.15 12.53
N VAL A 58 -8.51 -4.24 12.22
CA VAL A 58 -7.15 -4.18 12.78
C VAL A 58 -7.04 -2.91 13.63
N ASP A 59 -7.13 -3.05 14.94
CA ASP A 59 -7.14 -1.92 15.89
C ASP A 59 -6.52 -2.38 17.23
N PRO A 60 -5.73 -1.53 17.92
CA PRO A 60 -5.24 -1.82 19.27
C PRO A 60 -6.35 -2.09 20.31
N ARG A 61 -7.60 -1.74 20.00
CA ARG A 61 -8.77 -1.87 20.88
C ARG A 61 -9.85 -2.68 20.20
N PHE A 62 -10.66 -3.35 21.02
CA PHE A 62 -11.90 -3.96 20.55
C PHE A 62 -13.01 -2.89 20.50
N THR A 63 -13.23 -2.29 19.33
CA THR A 63 -14.18 -1.19 19.10
C THR A 63 -15.58 -1.66 18.71
N ARG A 64 -16.55 -0.75 18.53
CA ARG A 64 -17.86 -1.14 17.96
C ARG A 64 -17.76 -1.63 16.52
N SER A 65 -16.75 -1.22 15.76
CA SER A 65 -16.45 -1.81 14.45
C SER A 65 -16.00 -3.27 14.61
N ALA A 66 -15.11 -3.55 15.58
CA ALA A 66 -14.63 -4.91 15.86
C ALA A 66 -15.75 -5.84 16.34
N ALA A 67 -16.71 -5.32 17.11
CA ALA A 67 -17.86 -6.08 17.62
C ALA A 67 -18.74 -6.71 16.52
N VAL A 68 -18.67 -6.22 15.29
CA VAL A 68 -19.42 -6.74 14.14
C VAL A 68 -18.50 -7.30 13.03
N ALA A 69 -17.19 -7.40 13.30
CA ALA A 69 -16.21 -7.94 12.37
C ALA A 69 -16.28 -9.47 12.31
N ASP A 70 -15.91 -10.04 11.16
CA ASP A 70 -15.65 -11.48 11.06
C ASP A 70 -14.30 -11.83 11.71
N TYR A 71 -13.33 -10.92 11.58
CA TYR A 71 -12.00 -11.07 12.16
C TYR A 71 -11.57 -9.78 12.86
N TYR A 72 -11.10 -9.93 14.10
CA TYR A 72 -10.44 -8.88 14.84
C TYR A 72 -8.97 -9.26 15.06
N ALA A 73 -8.06 -8.40 14.63
CA ALA A 73 -6.63 -8.57 14.83
C ALA A 73 -6.10 -7.40 15.67
N PRO A 74 -5.72 -7.61 16.94
CA PRO A 74 -5.10 -6.57 17.74
C PRO A 74 -3.73 -6.19 17.16
N ILE A 75 -3.40 -4.90 17.18
CA ILE A 75 -2.10 -4.37 16.75
C ILE A 75 -1.57 -3.37 17.78
N ARG A 76 -0.25 -3.24 17.93
CA ARG A 76 0.33 -2.18 18.76
C ARG A 76 0.22 -0.84 18.03
N GLN A 77 -0.08 0.25 18.75
CA GLN A 77 -0.05 1.59 18.15
C GLN A 77 1.31 1.86 17.51
N GLY A 78 1.31 2.29 16.24
CA GLY A 78 2.53 2.64 15.51
C GLY A 78 3.31 1.45 14.94
N SER A 79 2.71 0.26 14.85
CA SER A 79 3.30 -0.89 14.13
C SER A 79 2.62 -1.21 12.81
N ASP A 80 1.78 -0.31 12.29
CA ASP A 80 0.99 -0.50 11.07
C ASP A 80 1.86 -0.74 9.84
N ILE A 81 2.98 -0.03 9.70
CA ILE A 81 3.93 -0.22 8.58
C ILE A 81 4.45 -1.67 8.57
N ALA A 82 4.87 -2.21 9.71
CA ALA A 82 5.37 -3.58 9.79
C ALA A 82 4.29 -4.61 9.40
N PHE A 83 3.05 -4.39 9.84
CA PHE A 83 1.92 -5.25 9.46
C PHE A 83 1.67 -5.22 7.94
N LEU A 84 1.60 -4.01 7.34
CA LEU A 84 1.32 -3.84 5.92
C LEU A 84 2.48 -4.33 5.03
N LEU A 85 3.74 -4.11 5.43
CA LEU A 85 4.90 -4.69 4.74
C LEU A 85 4.87 -6.22 4.81
N GLY A 86 4.46 -6.80 5.94
CA GLY A 86 4.24 -8.25 6.06
C GLY A 86 3.16 -8.77 5.09
N VAL A 87 2.06 -8.03 4.89
CA VAL A 87 1.02 -8.38 3.89
C VAL A 87 1.58 -8.30 2.48
N ILE A 88 2.35 -7.26 2.15
CA ILE A 88 2.99 -7.10 0.84
C ILE A 88 3.95 -8.28 0.58
N ASN A 89 4.84 -8.57 1.52
CA ASN A 89 5.78 -9.70 1.43
C ASN A 89 5.02 -11.03 1.26
N TYR A 90 3.98 -11.28 2.06
CA TYR A 90 3.15 -12.48 1.91
C TYR A 90 2.55 -12.59 0.50
N CYS A 91 1.99 -11.51 -0.05
CA CYS A 91 1.44 -11.53 -1.41
C CYS A 91 2.51 -11.80 -2.47
N ILE A 92 3.72 -11.25 -2.30
CA ILE A 92 4.87 -11.48 -3.19
C ILE A 92 5.33 -12.94 -3.13
N GLN A 93 5.58 -13.47 -1.94
CA GLN A 93 6.08 -14.85 -1.75
C GLN A 93 5.07 -15.90 -2.22
N ASN A 94 3.77 -15.62 -2.10
CA ASN A 94 2.70 -16.57 -2.43
C ASN A 94 2.03 -16.30 -3.79
N ASN A 95 2.62 -15.43 -4.61
CA ASN A 95 2.12 -15.07 -5.94
C ASN A 95 0.62 -14.66 -5.94
N LYS A 96 0.18 -13.91 -4.92
CA LYS A 96 -1.18 -13.41 -4.77
C LYS A 96 -1.31 -12.01 -5.36
N ILE A 97 -0.95 -11.89 -6.63
CA ILE A 97 -0.81 -10.62 -7.35
C ILE A 97 -1.67 -10.67 -8.61
N GLN A 98 -2.35 -9.56 -8.91
CA GLN A 98 -2.97 -9.36 -10.23
C GLN A 98 -1.88 -8.85 -11.18
N TRP A 99 -1.29 -9.76 -11.95
CA TRP A 99 -0.10 -9.46 -12.76
C TRP A 99 -0.35 -8.54 -13.95
N GLU A 100 -1.51 -8.65 -14.59
CA GLU A 100 -1.85 -7.79 -15.73
C GLU A 100 -1.91 -6.33 -15.29
N TYR A 101 -2.54 -6.08 -14.14
CA TYR A 101 -2.67 -4.78 -13.51
C TYR A 101 -1.31 -4.25 -13.06
N VAL A 102 -0.53 -5.06 -12.34
CA VAL A 102 0.79 -4.62 -11.85
C VAL A 102 1.70 -4.22 -13.01
N LYS A 103 1.75 -5.01 -14.07
CA LYS A 103 2.59 -4.71 -15.24
C LYS A 103 2.11 -3.50 -16.02
N ALA A 104 0.80 -3.34 -16.19
CA ALA A 104 0.24 -2.30 -17.06
C ALA A 104 -0.01 -0.94 -16.36
N PHE A 105 -0.33 -0.94 -15.06
CA PHE A 105 -0.89 0.24 -14.38
C PHE A 105 -0.09 0.70 -13.16
N THR A 106 1.06 0.07 -12.90
CA THR A 106 1.99 0.53 -11.87
C THR A 106 3.35 0.82 -12.49
N ASN A 107 4.26 1.38 -11.69
CA ASN A 107 5.64 1.62 -12.09
C ASN A 107 6.55 0.38 -11.91
N ALA A 108 5.99 -0.83 -11.71
CA ALA A 108 6.75 -2.05 -11.42
C ALA A 108 7.92 -2.31 -12.39
N ALA A 109 7.74 -2.02 -13.69
CA ALA A 109 8.73 -2.20 -14.74
C ALA A 109 9.79 -1.08 -14.81
N TYR A 110 9.59 0.04 -14.13
CA TYR A 110 10.43 1.22 -14.28
C TYR A 110 11.79 0.99 -13.61
N LEU A 111 12.88 1.38 -14.27
CA LEU A 111 14.22 1.18 -13.77
C LEU A 111 14.65 2.33 -12.86
N VAL A 112 15.05 2.03 -11.63
CA VAL A 112 15.53 3.03 -10.66
C VAL A 112 17.01 3.32 -10.90
N LYS A 113 17.41 4.61 -10.76
CA LYS A 113 18.80 5.06 -10.91
C LYS A 113 19.75 4.23 -10.06
N GLU A 114 20.95 4.02 -10.59
CA GLU A 114 22.06 3.44 -9.84
C GLU A 114 22.36 4.27 -8.58
N GLY A 115 22.80 3.60 -7.52
CA GLY A 115 23.09 4.24 -6.23
C GLY A 115 21.86 4.47 -5.33
N PHE A 116 20.63 4.13 -5.75
CA PHE A 116 19.54 3.91 -4.80
C PHE A 116 19.74 2.57 -4.09
N THR A 117 19.99 2.59 -2.79
CA THR A 117 20.06 1.39 -1.93
C THR A 117 19.43 1.68 -0.57
N TYR A 118 19.23 0.62 0.21
CA TYR A 118 18.74 0.66 1.57
C TYR A 118 19.59 -0.29 2.42
N GLN A 119 20.03 0.17 3.58
CA GLN A 119 20.80 -0.63 4.52
C GLN A 119 20.57 -0.14 5.94
N ASP A 120 20.35 -1.07 6.87
CA ASP A 120 20.27 -0.82 8.32
C ASP A 120 19.33 0.32 8.73
N GLY A 121 18.18 0.43 8.06
CA GLY A 121 17.15 1.44 8.36
C GLY A 121 17.32 2.78 7.64
N LEU A 122 18.36 2.92 6.82
CA LEU A 122 18.66 4.15 6.09
C LEU A 122 18.70 3.90 4.58
N PHE A 123 18.08 4.80 3.83
CA PHE A 123 18.25 4.86 2.38
C PHE A 123 19.55 5.59 2.02
N THR A 124 20.00 5.48 0.77
CA THR A 124 21.16 6.26 0.32
C THR A 124 20.89 7.76 0.36
N GLY A 125 21.94 8.53 0.67
CA GLY A 125 21.89 9.98 0.73
C GLY A 125 21.52 10.56 2.10
N TYR A 126 21.48 9.77 3.17
CA TYR A 126 21.21 10.28 4.52
C TYR A 126 22.30 11.26 5.00
N ASP A 127 21.86 12.44 5.47
CA ASP A 127 22.69 13.44 6.14
C ASP A 127 22.31 13.44 7.63
N GLU A 128 23.19 12.92 8.48
CA GLU A 128 22.94 12.78 9.93
C GLU A 128 22.77 14.12 10.64
N GLN A 129 23.50 15.15 10.22
CA GLN A 129 23.45 16.47 10.85
C GLN A 129 22.11 17.15 10.58
N LYS A 130 21.62 17.05 9.34
CA LYS A 130 20.33 17.63 8.94
C LYS A 130 19.16 16.72 9.24
N ARG A 131 19.41 15.44 9.48
CA ARG A 131 18.40 14.37 9.56
C ARG A 131 17.48 14.37 8.34
N ASP A 132 18.06 14.58 7.16
CA ASP A 132 17.37 14.62 5.86
C ASP A 132 18.12 13.76 4.84
N TYR A 133 17.57 13.61 3.65
CA TYR A 133 18.14 12.83 2.57
C TYR A 133 18.42 13.68 1.33
N ASN A 134 19.60 13.48 0.75
CA ASN A 134 19.83 13.79 -0.65
C ASN A 134 19.18 12.70 -1.52
N ARG A 135 18.10 13.07 -2.21
CA ARG A 135 17.25 12.15 -2.98
C ARG A 135 17.61 12.08 -4.47
N THR A 136 18.78 12.58 -4.89
CA THR A 136 19.17 12.60 -6.32
C THR A 136 19.17 11.21 -6.97
N THR A 137 19.43 10.15 -6.20
CA THR A 137 19.39 8.76 -6.68
C THR A 137 18.00 8.12 -6.62
N TRP A 138 17.01 8.76 -5.98
CA TRP A 138 15.67 8.19 -5.75
C TRP A 138 14.72 8.52 -6.90
N ASP A 139 15.17 8.21 -8.12
CA ASP A 139 14.48 8.60 -9.34
C ASP A 139 14.74 7.54 -10.42
N TYR A 140 14.04 7.63 -11.55
CA TYR A 140 14.17 6.64 -12.62
C TYR A 140 15.36 6.91 -13.52
N GLN A 141 15.90 5.86 -14.12
CA GLN A 141 16.82 5.97 -15.24
C GLN A 141 16.05 6.59 -16.41
N ILE A 142 16.57 7.67 -16.98
CA ILE A 142 15.96 8.36 -18.11
C ILE A 142 16.70 7.95 -19.40
N GLY A 143 15.96 7.43 -20.37
CA GLY A 143 16.47 7.00 -21.65
C GLY A 143 16.84 8.17 -22.57
N PRO A 144 17.47 7.90 -23.72
CA PRO A 144 17.82 8.92 -24.71
C PRO A 144 16.62 9.69 -25.28
N ASP A 145 15.41 9.12 -25.16
CA ASP A 145 14.14 9.70 -25.58
C ASP A 145 13.51 10.64 -24.52
N GLY A 146 14.14 10.76 -23.35
CA GLY A 146 13.68 11.61 -22.26
C GLY A 146 12.61 10.98 -21.36
N TYR A 147 12.28 9.69 -21.55
CA TYR A 147 11.31 8.97 -20.71
C TYR A 147 12.01 8.02 -19.74
N ALA A 148 11.28 7.57 -18.71
CA ALA A 148 11.78 6.56 -17.80
C ALA A 148 12.00 5.24 -18.56
N MET A 149 13.17 4.64 -18.35
CA MET A 149 13.47 3.32 -18.89
C MET A 149 12.61 2.27 -18.18
N VAL A 150 12.14 1.28 -18.95
CA VAL A 150 11.27 0.21 -18.46
C VAL A 150 11.79 -1.16 -18.90
N ASP A 151 11.57 -2.17 -18.05
CA ASP A 151 11.75 -3.58 -18.37
C ASP A 151 10.45 -4.35 -18.11
N ASP A 152 9.67 -4.60 -19.18
CA ASP A 152 8.39 -5.29 -19.10
C ASP A 152 8.51 -6.77 -18.67
N THR A 153 9.72 -7.34 -18.73
CA THR A 153 9.98 -8.72 -18.29
C THR A 153 10.11 -8.82 -16.77
N LEU A 154 10.31 -7.68 -16.09
CA LEU A 154 10.59 -7.57 -14.65
C LEU A 154 11.82 -8.39 -14.21
N GLN A 155 12.77 -8.66 -15.12
CA GLN A 155 13.99 -9.43 -14.81
C GLN A 155 15.15 -8.52 -14.40
N ASN A 156 15.12 -7.26 -14.78
CA ASN A 156 16.15 -6.30 -14.42
C ASN A 156 16.17 -6.10 -12.89
N PRO A 157 17.30 -6.28 -12.20
CA PRO A 157 17.37 -6.16 -10.74
C PRO A 157 17.02 -4.76 -10.24
N ARG A 158 17.09 -3.74 -11.10
CA ARG A 158 16.77 -2.34 -10.78
C ARG A 158 15.34 -1.94 -11.12
N CYS A 159 14.50 -2.83 -11.64
CA CYS A 159 13.09 -2.50 -11.78
C CYS A 159 12.45 -2.33 -10.40
N VAL A 160 11.48 -1.42 -10.27
CA VAL A 160 10.79 -1.13 -9.00
C VAL A 160 10.28 -2.41 -8.33
N TRP A 161 9.77 -3.36 -9.12
CA TRP A 161 9.29 -4.64 -8.61
C TRP A 161 10.35 -5.43 -7.83
N ASN A 162 11.55 -5.55 -8.38
CA ASN A 162 12.62 -6.34 -7.77
C ASN A 162 13.20 -5.63 -6.54
N LEU A 163 13.32 -4.31 -6.58
CA LEU A 163 13.73 -3.51 -5.42
C LEU A 163 12.69 -3.54 -4.29
N LEU A 164 11.40 -3.51 -4.63
CA LEU A 164 10.32 -3.69 -3.65
C LEU A 164 10.42 -5.07 -2.99
N LYS A 165 10.61 -6.13 -3.79
CA LYS A 165 10.75 -7.49 -3.29
C LYS A 165 11.95 -7.67 -2.35
N GLU A 166 13.05 -6.99 -2.61
CA GLU A 166 14.22 -7.00 -1.72
C GLU A 166 13.97 -6.23 -0.42
N HIS A 167 13.15 -5.17 -0.47
CA HIS A 167 12.89 -4.31 0.67
C HIS A 167 11.97 -4.93 1.74
N VAL A 168 11.08 -5.86 1.36
CA VAL A 168 9.97 -6.36 2.21
C VAL A 168 10.12 -7.79 2.70
#